data_AF-A0A258A7M4-F1
#
_entry.id   AF-A0A258A7M4-F1
#
_cell.length_a   1.000
_cell.length_b   1.000
_cell.length_c   1.000
_cell.angle_alpha   90.00
_cell.angle_beta   90.00
_cell.angle_gamma   90.00
#
_symmetry.space_group_name_H-M   'P 1'
#
loop_
_entity.id
_entity.type
_entity.pdbx_description
1 polymer ?
#
loop_
_entity_poly.entity_id
_entity_poly.type
_entity_poly.pdbx_seq_one_letter_code
_entity_poly.pdbx_strand_id
1 'polypeptide(L)'
;MTPKDLLPRQFQADCERFFQSVIAPALATLRPSSPNTVTEFASVTEFLDACTQSTFNLLAYEARRSFALTLGAIFERQLRIWSRVHSTAPRDLTHFDPMLKAAAAKHRIDLSRYDVGRILRELYLLANAVRHGDGTAVEELRKTALHLWPGLSLEAVERCNAMSIWSEAIQLSDDDLARYATAIARFWGLADREQGAMIDAHTPSEYF
;
A
#
# COMPACT_ATOMS: atom_id res chain seq x y z
N MET A 1 -14.12 -21.86 20.74
CA MET A 1 -13.07 -21.00 20.20
C MET A 1 -11.79 -21.81 20.08
N THR A 2 -11.29 -21.96 18.86
CA THR A 2 -10.00 -22.54 18.55
C THR A 2 -9.00 -21.41 18.27
N PRO A 3 -7.67 -21.62 18.40
CA PRO A 3 -6.69 -20.59 18.07
C PRO A 3 -6.81 -20.01 16.66
N LYS A 4 -7.40 -20.78 15.73
CA LYS A 4 -7.62 -20.42 14.34
C LYS A 4 -8.71 -19.36 14.15
N ASP A 5 -9.69 -19.34 15.06
CA ASP A 5 -10.81 -18.39 15.04
C ASP A 5 -10.34 -16.96 15.41
N LEU A 6 -9.23 -16.84 16.15
CA LEU A 6 -8.62 -15.58 16.57
C LEU A 6 -7.64 -14.98 15.55
N LEU A 7 -7.37 -15.67 14.43
CA LEU A 7 -6.41 -15.20 13.42
C LEU A 7 -6.76 -13.81 12.85
N PRO A 8 -8.02 -13.49 12.48
CA PRO A 8 -8.36 -12.15 12.01
C PRO A 8 -7.98 -11.06 13.02
N ARG A 9 -8.30 -11.26 14.30
CA ARG A 9 -7.96 -10.32 15.37
C ARG A 9 -6.47 -10.11 15.50
N GLN A 10 -5.69 -11.19 15.47
CA GLN A 10 -4.23 -11.10 15.55
C GLN A 10 -3.65 -10.40 14.31
N PHE A 11 -4.13 -10.74 13.12
CA PHE A 11 -3.68 -10.13 11.86
C PHE A 11 -4.00 -8.64 11.78
N GLN A 12 -5.18 -8.23 12.27
CA GLN A 12 -5.53 -6.82 12.43
C GLN A 12 -4.53 -6.11 13.35
N ALA A 13 -4.29 -6.65 14.55
CA ALA A 13 -3.39 -6.07 15.54
C ALA A 13 -1.93 -6.00 15.05
N ASP A 14 -1.47 -7.00 14.31
CA ASP A 14 -0.11 -7.03 13.75
C ASP A 14 0.09 -5.97 12.66
N CYS A 15 -0.90 -5.77 11.79
CA CYS A 15 -0.85 -4.72 10.76
C CYS A 15 -0.87 -3.33 11.39
N GLU A 16 -1.73 -3.12 12.39
CA GLU A 16 -1.79 -1.87 13.14
C GLU A 16 -0.46 -1.58 13.83
N ARG A 17 0.10 -2.57 14.56
CA ARG A 17 1.40 -2.42 15.22
C ARG A 17 2.51 -2.10 14.22
N PHE A 18 2.53 -2.75 13.06
CA PHE A 18 3.53 -2.45 12.02
C PHE A 18 3.39 -1.01 11.50
N PHE A 19 2.16 -0.55 11.26
CA PHE A 19 1.94 0.82 10.82
C PHE A 19 2.40 1.83 11.90
N GLN A 20 1.95 1.68 13.14
CA GLN A 20 2.24 2.61 14.24
C GLN A 20 3.70 2.61 14.67
N SER A 21 4.32 1.44 14.75
CA SER A 21 5.67 1.30 15.32
C SER A 21 6.77 1.46 14.29
N VAL A 22 6.46 1.32 13.00
CA VAL A 22 7.47 1.32 11.93
C VAL A 22 7.16 2.36 10.85
N ILE A 23 5.98 2.29 10.24
CA ILE A 23 5.66 3.14 9.08
C ILE A 23 5.51 4.60 9.53
N ALA A 24 4.60 4.90 10.46
CA ALA A 24 4.30 6.27 10.86
C ALA A 24 5.54 7.05 11.37
N PRO A 25 6.40 6.48 12.23
CA PRO A 25 7.65 7.14 12.65
C PRO A 25 8.62 7.39 11.49
N ALA A 26 8.71 6.45 10.54
CA ALA A 26 9.55 6.62 9.36
C ALA A 26 9.01 7.72 8.43
N LEU A 27 7.69 7.79 8.23
CA LEU A 27 7.05 8.85 7.43
C LEU A 27 7.25 10.23 8.05
N ALA A 28 7.18 10.32 9.39
CA ALA A 28 7.45 11.56 10.10
C ALA A 28 8.87 12.10 9.86
N THR A 29 9.84 11.20 9.65
CA THR A 29 11.24 11.55 9.39
C THR A 29 11.52 11.78 7.90
N LEU A 30 10.95 10.95 7.03
CA LEU A 30 11.19 10.94 5.59
C LEU A 30 10.11 11.74 4.85
N ARG A 31 9.95 13.03 5.15
CA ARG A 31 8.95 13.89 4.49
C ARG A 31 9.49 14.46 3.17
N PRO A 32 8.96 14.03 1.99
CA PRO A 32 9.41 14.59 0.72
C PRO A 32 9.04 16.07 0.68
N SER A 33 9.97 16.89 0.20
CA SER A 33 9.69 18.30 -0.09
C SER A 33 9.19 18.45 -1.52
N SER A 34 8.53 19.57 -1.81
CA SER A 34 8.12 19.88 -3.18
C SER A 34 9.31 19.83 -4.13
N PRO A 35 9.15 19.32 -5.37
CA PRO A 35 10.25 19.29 -6.33
C PRO A 35 10.79 20.72 -6.55
N ASN A 36 12.11 20.89 -6.47
CA ASN A 36 12.74 22.15 -6.86
C ASN A 36 12.57 22.32 -8.37
N THR A 37 11.80 23.31 -8.79
CA THR A 37 11.65 23.69 -10.22
C THR A 37 12.73 24.65 -10.69
N VAL A 38 13.79 24.83 -9.89
CA VAL A 38 14.87 25.79 -10.14
C VAL A 38 15.79 25.23 -11.23
N THR A 39 15.87 25.95 -12.35
CA THR A 39 16.71 25.58 -13.51
C THR A 39 18.07 26.29 -13.52
N GLU A 40 18.23 27.34 -12.71
CA GLU A 40 19.45 28.13 -12.60
C GLU A 40 19.80 28.35 -11.13
N PHE A 41 21.05 28.07 -10.76
CA PHE A 41 21.53 28.21 -9.38
C PHE A 41 22.48 29.40 -9.28
N ALA A 42 22.27 30.27 -8.29
CA ALA A 42 23.10 31.45 -8.07
C ALA A 42 24.47 31.10 -7.46
N SER A 43 24.64 29.89 -6.93
CA SER A 43 25.91 29.42 -6.37
C SER A 43 26.07 27.89 -6.39
N VAL A 44 27.30 27.41 -6.19
CA VAL A 44 27.60 25.99 -6.01
C VAL A 44 26.90 25.42 -4.77
N THR A 45 26.82 26.19 -3.68
CA THR A 45 26.13 25.77 -2.46
C THR A 45 24.66 25.50 -2.71
N GLU A 46 23.97 26.43 -3.40
CA GLU A 46 22.56 26.27 -3.75
C GLU A 46 22.32 25.04 -4.65
N PHE A 47 23.22 24.80 -5.61
CA PHE A 47 23.19 23.60 -6.44
C PHE A 47 23.35 22.31 -5.62
N LEU A 48 24.30 22.26 -4.68
CA LEU A 48 24.52 21.11 -3.81
C LEU A 48 23.34 20.86 -2.86
N ASP A 49 22.73 21.92 -2.33
CA ASP A 49 21.52 21.82 -1.50
C ASP A 49 20.35 21.25 -2.31
N ALA A 50 20.17 21.70 -3.55
CA ALA A 50 19.15 21.14 -4.45
C ALA A 50 19.41 19.66 -4.79
N CYS A 51 20.67 19.25 -4.98
CA CYS A 51 21.02 17.85 -5.22
C CYS A 51 20.75 16.97 -3.99
N THR A 52 21.07 17.47 -2.79
CA THR A 52 20.76 16.82 -1.51
C THR A 52 19.25 16.62 -1.37
N GLN A 53 18.47 17.68 -1.63
CA GLN A 53 17.01 17.62 -1.56
C GLN A 53 16.42 16.62 -2.56
N SER A 54 16.93 16.60 -3.79
CA SER A 54 16.49 15.66 -4.82
C SER A 54 16.77 14.20 -4.41
N THR A 55 17.98 13.92 -3.91
CA THR A 55 18.36 12.58 -3.45
C THR A 55 17.54 12.14 -2.24
N PHE A 56 17.27 13.07 -1.31
CA PHE A 56 16.40 12.81 -0.17
C PHE A 56 14.97 12.48 -0.59
N ASN A 57 14.40 13.22 -1.56
CA ASN A 57 13.08 12.94 -2.09
C ASN A 57 13.00 11.56 -2.75
N LEU A 58 14.02 11.15 -3.50
CA LEU A 58 14.10 9.80 -4.08
C LEU A 58 14.05 8.72 -2.98
N LEU A 59 14.84 8.89 -1.92
CA LEU A 59 14.81 7.99 -0.76
C LEU A 59 13.44 7.97 -0.08
N ALA A 60 12.82 9.13 0.12
CA ALA A 60 11.52 9.26 0.79
C ALA A 60 10.39 8.57 0.01
N TYR A 61 10.37 8.68 -1.32
CA TYR A 61 9.39 7.96 -2.15
C TYR A 61 9.70 6.47 -2.24
N GLU A 62 10.97 6.08 -2.32
CA GLU A 62 11.35 4.66 -2.32
C GLU A 62 10.94 3.96 -1.01
N ALA A 63 11.13 4.63 0.13
CA ALA A 63 10.67 4.12 1.42
C ALA A 63 9.15 3.88 1.43
N ARG A 64 8.36 4.83 0.90
CA ARG A 64 6.89 4.68 0.82
C ARG A 64 6.47 3.52 -0.08
N ARG A 65 7.09 3.38 -1.24
CA ARG A 65 6.88 2.23 -2.14
C ARG A 65 7.19 0.91 -1.44
N SER A 66 8.32 0.85 -0.74
CA SER A 66 8.73 -0.31 0.04
C SER A 66 7.77 -0.63 1.19
N PHE A 67 7.21 0.39 1.86
CA PHE A 67 6.17 0.18 2.88
C PHE A 67 4.88 -0.37 2.28
N ALA A 68 4.42 0.18 1.15
CA ALA A 68 3.23 -0.35 0.45
C ALA A 68 3.45 -1.81 0.00
N LEU A 69 4.61 -2.12 -0.59
CA LEU A 69 5.01 -3.49 -0.93
C LEU A 69 4.95 -4.41 0.30
N THR A 70 5.48 -3.94 1.45
CA THR A 70 5.50 -4.72 2.68
C THR A 70 4.10 -4.95 3.24
N LEU A 71 3.24 -3.93 3.28
CA LEU A 71 1.84 -4.06 3.68
C LEU A 71 1.09 -5.06 2.81
N GLY A 72 1.23 -4.95 1.48
CA GLY A 72 0.62 -5.89 0.54
C GLY A 72 1.10 -7.33 0.75
N ALA A 73 2.40 -7.52 0.97
CA ALA A 73 2.97 -8.84 1.22
C ALA A 73 2.54 -9.45 2.56
N ILE A 74 2.43 -8.64 3.63
CA ILE A 74 1.90 -9.06 4.93
C ILE A 74 0.46 -9.54 4.76
N PHE A 75 -0.40 -8.71 4.16
CA PHE A 75 -1.80 -9.02 3.96
C PHE A 75 -2.00 -10.29 3.13
N GLU A 76 -1.33 -10.40 1.98
CA GLU A 76 -1.43 -11.58 1.10
C GLU A 76 -1.03 -12.86 1.84
N ARG A 77 0.06 -12.82 2.61
CA ARG A 77 0.53 -13.98 3.38
C ARG A 77 -0.47 -14.37 4.47
N GLN A 78 -1.01 -13.40 5.21
CA GLN A 78 -2.04 -13.62 6.22
C GLN A 78 -3.31 -14.20 5.61
N LEU A 79 -3.80 -13.64 4.49
CA LEU A 79 -4.94 -14.14 3.73
C LEU A 79 -4.74 -15.58 3.27
N ARG A 80 -3.55 -15.92 2.80
CA ARG A 80 -3.18 -17.28 2.40
C ARG A 80 -3.16 -18.25 3.58
N ILE A 81 -2.61 -17.85 4.73
CA ILE A 81 -2.62 -18.65 5.96
C ILE A 81 -4.06 -18.89 6.41
N TRP A 82 -4.85 -17.83 6.51
CA TRP A 82 -6.24 -17.89 6.94
C TRP A 82 -7.08 -18.77 6.01
N SER A 83 -6.89 -18.63 4.70
CA SER A 83 -7.59 -19.43 3.69
C SER A 83 -7.21 -20.91 3.75
N ARG A 84 -5.95 -21.27 4.00
CA ARG A 84 -5.53 -22.67 4.16
C ARG A 84 -6.14 -23.34 5.38
N VAL A 85 -6.27 -22.59 6.47
CA VAL A 85 -6.92 -23.06 7.69
C VAL A 85 -8.44 -23.18 7.50
N HIS A 86 -8.99 -22.23 6.74
CA HIS A 86 -10.36 -22.09 6.26
C HIS A 86 -10.84 -23.21 5.35
N SER A 87 -10.06 -23.51 4.31
CA SER A 87 -10.54 -24.11 3.06
C SER A 87 -9.93 -25.47 2.78
N THR A 88 -10.75 -26.36 2.22
CA THR A 88 -10.38 -27.73 1.84
C THR A 88 -9.85 -27.84 0.41
N ALA A 89 -9.96 -26.79 -0.42
CA ALA A 89 -9.58 -26.82 -1.83
C ALA A 89 -8.39 -25.89 -2.14
N PRO A 90 -7.24 -26.43 -2.59
CA PRO A 90 -6.02 -25.65 -2.83
C PRO A 90 -6.00 -24.83 -4.14
N ARG A 91 -6.95 -25.02 -5.06
CA ARG A 91 -6.86 -24.47 -6.44
C ARG A 91 -7.04 -22.95 -6.55
N ASP A 92 -7.82 -22.31 -5.67
CA ASP A 92 -8.11 -20.86 -5.78
C ASP A 92 -7.13 -19.96 -5.01
N LEU A 93 -6.04 -20.53 -4.48
CA LEU A 93 -5.09 -19.79 -3.64
C LEU A 93 -3.90 -19.22 -4.43
N THR A 94 -3.76 -19.47 -5.72
CA THR A 94 -2.57 -19.04 -6.50
C THR A 94 -2.59 -17.57 -6.86
N HIS A 95 -3.78 -16.98 -7.07
CA HIS A 95 -3.94 -15.59 -7.46
C HIS A 95 -4.66 -14.79 -6.37
N PHE A 96 -4.23 -13.55 -6.16
CA PHE A 96 -4.74 -12.68 -5.10
C PHE A 96 -6.25 -12.43 -5.21
N ASP A 97 -6.72 -11.98 -6.38
CA ASP A 97 -8.12 -11.62 -6.59
C ASP A 97 -9.11 -12.77 -6.36
N PRO A 98 -8.92 -13.96 -6.96
CA PRO A 98 -9.73 -15.14 -6.65
C PRO A 98 -9.66 -15.52 -5.17
N MET A 99 -8.47 -15.49 -4.55
CA MET A 99 -8.29 -15.81 -3.14
C MET A 99 -9.05 -14.86 -2.22
N LEU A 100 -8.96 -13.54 -2.47
CA LEU A 100 -9.68 -12.51 -1.72
C LEU A 100 -11.20 -12.69 -1.83
N LYS A 101 -11.71 -12.90 -3.05
CA LYS A 101 -13.14 -13.10 -3.30
C LYS A 101 -13.66 -14.39 -2.67
N ALA A 102 -12.91 -15.49 -2.79
CA ALA A 102 -13.28 -16.77 -2.20
C ALA A 102 -13.32 -16.71 -0.66
N ALA A 103 -12.30 -16.09 -0.06
CA ALA A 103 -12.26 -15.87 1.39
C ALA A 103 -13.42 -14.97 1.85
N ALA A 104 -13.66 -13.87 1.16
CA ALA A 104 -14.76 -12.96 1.50
C ALA A 104 -16.14 -13.63 1.38
N ALA A 105 -16.39 -14.35 0.28
CA ALA A 105 -17.65 -15.07 0.07
C ALA A 105 -17.90 -16.12 1.16
N LYS A 106 -16.88 -16.92 1.48
CA LYS A 106 -16.93 -17.96 2.51
C LYS A 106 -17.26 -17.39 3.89
N HIS A 107 -16.64 -16.26 4.24
CA HIS A 107 -16.77 -15.65 5.55
C HIS A 107 -17.82 -14.53 5.58
N ARG A 108 -18.62 -14.37 4.53
CA ARG A 108 -19.68 -13.33 4.41
C ARG A 108 -19.14 -11.92 4.71
N ILE A 109 -17.99 -11.60 4.12
CA ILE A 109 -17.39 -10.26 4.17
C ILE A 109 -17.88 -9.48 2.95
N ASP A 110 -18.50 -8.33 3.20
CA ASP A 110 -18.84 -7.39 2.14
C ASP A 110 -17.62 -6.54 1.78
N LEU A 111 -16.98 -6.87 0.65
CA LEU A 111 -15.81 -6.15 0.14
C LEU A 111 -16.13 -4.73 -0.36
N SER A 112 -17.39 -4.41 -0.63
CA SER A 112 -17.80 -3.05 -1.01
C SER A 112 -17.90 -2.11 0.19
N ARG A 113 -18.10 -2.68 1.38
CA ARG A 113 -18.17 -1.92 2.62
C ARG A 113 -16.83 -1.22 2.88
N TYR A 114 -16.88 0.11 3.02
CA TYR A 114 -15.70 0.98 3.11
C TYR A 114 -14.70 0.83 1.96
N ASP A 115 -15.15 0.28 0.82
CA ASP A 115 -14.35 0.12 -0.38
C ASP A 115 -13.09 -0.78 -0.21
N VAL A 116 -13.12 -1.65 0.81
CA VAL A 116 -12.00 -2.50 1.21
C VAL A 116 -11.46 -3.33 0.04
N GLY A 117 -12.36 -3.93 -0.76
CA GLY A 117 -11.96 -4.76 -1.90
C GLY A 117 -11.19 -3.99 -2.96
N ARG A 118 -11.62 -2.76 -3.30
CA ARG A 118 -10.94 -1.93 -4.29
C ARG A 118 -9.57 -1.48 -3.78
N ILE A 119 -9.51 -1.00 -2.53
CA ILE A 119 -8.27 -0.51 -1.93
C ILE A 119 -7.24 -1.64 -1.79
N LEU A 120 -7.65 -2.84 -1.38
CA LEU A 120 -6.74 -3.99 -1.28
C LEU A 120 -6.24 -4.46 -2.65
N ARG A 121 -7.08 -4.39 -3.69
CA ARG A 121 -6.66 -4.68 -5.07
C ARG A 121 -5.64 -3.65 -5.56
N GLU A 122 -5.88 -2.37 -5.30
CA GLU A 122 -4.95 -1.29 -5.62
C GLU A 122 -3.59 -1.53 -4.94
N LEU A 123 -3.59 -1.85 -3.64
CA LEU A 123 -2.38 -2.21 -2.89
C LEU A 123 -1.65 -3.42 -3.49
N TYR A 124 -2.38 -4.46 -3.90
CA TYR A 124 -1.79 -5.64 -4.54
C TYR A 124 -1.10 -5.29 -5.87
N LEU A 125 -1.76 -4.49 -6.72
CA LEU A 125 -1.17 -4.03 -7.98
C LEU A 125 0.06 -3.17 -7.71
N LEU A 126 -0.02 -2.25 -6.75
CA LEU A 126 1.09 -1.40 -6.33
C LEU A 126 2.28 -2.22 -5.83
N ALA A 127 2.05 -3.21 -4.96
CA ALA A 127 3.10 -4.08 -4.46
C ALA A 127 3.79 -4.85 -5.61
N ASN A 128 3.03 -5.33 -6.60
CA ASN A 128 3.62 -5.99 -7.77
C ASN A 128 4.40 -5.02 -8.67
N ALA A 129 3.89 -3.81 -8.89
CA ALA A 129 4.60 -2.78 -9.63
C ALA A 129 5.93 -2.41 -8.97
N VAL A 130 5.95 -2.23 -7.65
CA VAL A 130 7.19 -1.94 -6.91
C VAL A 130 8.17 -3.12 -6.96
N ARG A 131 7.68 -4.36 -6.89
CA ARG A 131 8.53 -5.56 -6.87
C ARG A 131 9.14 -5.89 -8.24
N HIS A 132 8.36 -5.72 -9.31
CA HIS A 132 8.70 -6.22 -10.64
C HIS A 132 8.99 -5.12 -11.65
N GLY A 133 8.78 -3.85 -11.28
CA GLY A 133 8.88 -2.73 -12.19
C GLY A 133 7.68 -2.62 -13.11
N ASP A 134 7.93 -2.08 -14.30
CA ASP A 134 6.90 -1.83 -15.31
C ASP A 134 6.36 -3.14 -15.93
N GLY A 135 5.05 -3.19 -16.13
CA GLY A 135 4.34 -4.34 -16.67
C GLY A 135 2.83 -4.22 -16.44
N THR A 136 2.11 -5.35 -16.52
CA THR A 136 0.63 -5.35 -16.42
C THR A 136 0.10 -4.70 -15.14
N ALA A 137 0.82 -4.83 -14.01
CA ALA A 137 0.41 -4.20 -12.76
C ALA A 137 0.41 -2.66 -12.87
N VAL A 138 1.44 -2.07 -13.48
CA VAL A 138 1.54 -0.64 -13.74
C VAL A 138 0.50 -0.17 -14.75
N GLU A 139 0.28 -0.94 -15.82
CA GLU A 139 -0.75 -0.63 -16.82
C GLU A 139 -2.15 -0.55 -16.20
N GLU A 140 -2.47 -1.47 -15.28
CA GLU A 140 -3.74 -1.49 -14.57
C GLU A 140 -3.84 -0.37 -13.52
N LEU A 141 -2.77 -0.07 -12.78
CA LEU A 141 -2.73 1.08 -11.87
C LEU A 141 -2.95 2.39 -12.62
N ARG A 142 -2.33 2.57 -13.78
CA ARG A 142 -2.53 3.77 -14.62
C ARG A 142 -3.98 3.97 -15.05
N LYS A 143 -4.78 2.90 -15.15
CA LYS A 143 -6.21 2.99 -15.48
C LYS A 143 -7.09 3.26 -14.26
N THR A 144 -6.62 2.90 -13.06
CA THR A 144 -7.49 2.77 -11.86
C THR A 144 -7.07 3.63 -10.66
N ALA A 145 -5.83 4.11 -10.64
CA ALA A 145 -5.19 4.78 -9.51
C ALA A 145 -4.26 5.92 -9.98
N LEU A 146 -4.77 6.81 -10.82
CA LEU A 146 -4.01 7.95 -11.38
C LEU A 146 -3.46 8.90 -10.31
N HIS A 147 -4.05 8.93 -9.12
CA HIS A 147 -3.57 9.73 -7.99
C HIS A 147 -2.15 9.35 -7.54
N LEU A 148 -1.66 8.16 -7.89
CA LEU A 148 -0.27 7.73 -7.63
C LEU A 148 0.77 8.47 -8.48
N TRP A 149 0.35 9.25 -9.47
CA TRP A 149 1.21 10.07 -10.32
C TRP A 149 0.71 11.52 -10.37
N PRO A 150 0.74 12.24 -9.24
CA PRO A 150 0.22 13.60 -9.17
C PRO A 150 1.06 14.53 -10.04
N GLY A 151 0.40 15.27 -10.95
CA GLY A 151 1.02 16.39 -11.65
C GLY A 151 2.17 16.03 -12.61
N LEU A 152 2.15 14.84 -13.24
CA LEU A 152 3.12 14.53 -14.29
C LEU A 152 3.01 15.53 -15.46
N SER A 153 4.11 16.21 -15.77
CA SER A 153 4.24 17.02 -16.99
C SER A 153 4.24 16.13 -18.23
N LEU A 154 3.93 16.70 -19.40
CA LEU A 154 4.00 15.98 -20.68
C LEU A 154 5.40 15.36 -20.89
N GLU A 155 6.45 16.13 -20.59
CA GLU A 155 7.84 15.66 -20.66
C GLU A 155 8.10 14.48 -19.71
N ALA A 156 7.56 14.53 -18.48
CA ALA A 156 7.69 13.42 -17.54
C ALA A 156 6.96 12.16 -18.05
N VAL A 157 5.79 12.31 -18.65
CA VAL A 157 5.04 11.20 -19.28
C VAL A 157 5.83 10.60 -20.44
N GLU A 158 6.37 11.44 -21.33
CA GLU A 158 7.20 11.00 -22.46
C GLU A 158 8.43 10.23 -21.97
N ARG A 159 9.13 10.75 -20.95
CA ARG A 159 10.27 10.09 -20.33
C ARG A 159 9.89 8.75 -19.70
N CYS A 160 8.79 8.68 -18.96
CA CYS A 160 8.32 7.42 -18.37
C CYS A 160 8.01 6.38 -19.44
N ASN A 161 7.38 6.78 -20.56
CA ASN A 161 7.12 5.89 -21.69
C ASN A 161 8.42 5.43 -22.39
N ALA A 162 9.36 6.35 -22.63
CA ALA A 162 10.59 6.05 -23.34
C ALA A 162 11.52 5.12 -22.53
N MET A 163 11.55 5.28 -21.21
CA MET A 163 12.47 4.55 -20.33
C MET A 163 11.83 3.38 -19.59
N SER A 164 10.50 3.20 -19.66
CA SER A 164 9.76 2.19 -18.89
C SER A 164 10.02 2.29 -17.37
N ILE A 165 9.85 3.51 -16.84
CA ILE A 165 10.09 3.87 -15.43
C ILE A 165 8.82 4.37 -14.72
N TRP A 166 7.65 3.90 -15.12
CA TRP A 166 6.38 4.32 -14.53
C TRP A 166 6.25 3.91 -13.06
N SER A 167 6.71 2.70 -12.72
CA SER A 167 6.81 2.21 -11.34
C SER A 167 7.71 3.11 -10.47
N GLU A 168 8.83 3.58 -11.03
CA GLU A 168 9.75 4.52 -10.37
C GLU A 168 9.17 5.95 -10.25
N ALA A 169 8.15 6.28 -11.05
CA ALA A 169 7.47 7.57 -10.99
C ALA A 169 6.31 7.61 -9.99
N ILE A 170 5.98 6.49 -9.33
CA ILE A 170 4.91 6.44 -8.32
C ILE A 170 5.29 7.32 -7.12
N GLN A 171 4.41 8.26 -6.78
CA GLN A 171 4.51 9.15 -5.63
C GLN A 171 3.39 8.89 -4.65
N LEU A 172 3.66 8.04 -3.66
CA LEU A 172 2.73 7.77 -2.57
C LEU A 172 2.71 8.91 -1.57
N SER A 173 1.51 9.27 -1.11
CA SER A 173 1.32 10.15 0.05
C SER A 173 1.30 9.34 1.36
N ASP A 174 1.39 10.05 2.49
CA ASP A 174 1.19 9.43 3.81
C ASP A 174 -0.27 8.94 3.95
N ASP A 175 -1.23 9.67 3.38
CA ASP A 175 -2.64 9.31 3.33
C ASP A 175 -2.89 8.01 2.54
N ASP A 176 -2.13 7.76 1.47
CA ASP A 176 -2.23 6.50 0.73
C ASP A 176 -1.83 5.31 1.61
N LEU A 177 -0.72 5.42 2.34
CA LEU A 177 -0.26 4.36 3.24
C LEU A 177 -1.23 4.15 4.40
N ALA A 178 -1.75 5.23 4.99
CA ALA A 178 -2.79 5.16 6.02
C ALA A 178 -4.07 4.50 5.48
N ARG A 179 -4.49 4.85 4.25
CA ARG A 179 -5.64 4.25 3.57
C ARG A 179 -5.46 2.75 3.35
N TYR A 180 -4.28 2.31 2.92
CA TYR A 180 -3.96 0.89 2.74
C TYR A 180 -3.95 0.12 4.05
N ALA A 181 -3.29 0.65 5.09
CA ALA A 181 -3.26 0.04 6.42
C ALA A 181 -4.67 -0.07 7.01
N THR A 182 -5.47 0.99 6.88
CA THR A 182 -6.88 1.02 7.30
C THR A 182 -7.70 -0.03 6.56
N ALA A 183 -7.53 -0.19 5.24
CA ALA A 183 -8.27 -1.20 4.48
C ALA A 183 -7.91 -2.63 4.91
N ILE A 184 -6.64 -2.91 5.21
CA ILE A 184 -6.20 -4.19 5.78
C ILE A 184 -6.86 -4.41 7.15
N ALA A 185 -6.79 -3.43 8.04
CA ALA A 185 -7.38 -3.52 9.37
C ALA A 185 -8.89 -3.75 9.30
N ARG A 186 -9.59 -3.05 8.41
CA ARG A 186 -11.04 -3.22 8.17
C ARG A 186 -11.38 -4.59 7.61
N PHE A 187 -10.60 -5.12 6.68
CA PHE A 187 -10.82 -6.48 6.18
C PHE A 187 -10.78 -7.49 7.33
N TRP A 188 -9.75 -7.42 8.16
CA TRP A 188 -9.60 -8.33 9.30
C TRP A 188 -10.65 -8.11 10.38
N GLY A 189 -11.05 -6.86 10.64
CA GLY A 189 -12.14 -6.54 11.56
C GLY A 189 -13.50 -7.04 11.09
N LEU A 190 -13.76 -7.03 9.77
CA LEU A 190 -14.96 -7.65 9.18
C LEU A 190 -14.91 -9.19 9.20
N ALA A 191 -13.69 -9.76 9.23
CA ALA A 191 -13.46 -11.19 9.32
C ALA A 191 -13.52 -11.71 10.77
N ASP A 192 -13.26 -10.89 11.79
CA ASP A 192 -13.37 -11.24 13.20
C ASP A 192 -14.84 -11.45 13.59
N ARG A 193 -15.17 -12.64 14.09
CA ARG A 193 -16.52 -13.04 14.53
C ARG A 193 -16.62 -13.19 16.04
N GLU A 194 -15.55 -12.93 16.76
CA GLU A 194 -15.49 -13.08 18.21
C GLU A 194 -16.03 -11.84 18.93
N GLN A 195 -16.45 -12.01 20.19
CA GLN A 195 -16.95 -10.90 21.00
C GLN A 195 -15.88 -9.79 21.13
N GLY A 196 -16.30 -8.53 20.97
CA GLY A 196 -15.41 -7.37 21.01
C GLY A 196 -14.64 -7.09 19.72
N ALA A 197 -15.01 -7.72 18.59
CA ALA A 197 -14.44 -7.41 17.28
C ALA A 197 -14.60 -5.92 16.93
N MET A 198 -13.51 -5.31 16.44
CA MET A 198 -13.46 -3.92 16.01
C MET A 198 -13.22 -3.86 14.51
N ILE A 199 -13.95 -3.02 13.78
CA ILE A 199 -13.73 -2.84 12.35
C ILE A 199 -12.57 -1.87 12.10
N ASP A 200 -12.59 -0.73 12.78
CA ASP A 200 -11.50 0.25 12.71
C ASP A 200 -10.52 -0.02 13.86
N ALA A 201 -9.25 -0.23 13.51
CA ALA A 201 -8.18 -0.33 14.48
C ALA A 201 -7.76 1.10 14.90
N HIS A 202 -8.58 1.76 15.71
CA HIS A 202 -8.44 3.18 16.10
C HIS A 202 -8.51 4.17 14.91
N THR A 203 -9.11 5.34 15.17
CA THR A 203 -9.54 6.27 14.13
C THR A 203 -8.36 7.09 13.59
N PRO A 204 -8.26 7.35 12.27
CA PRO A 204 -7.14 8.10 11.69
C PRO A 204 -6.90 9.53 12.21
N SER A 205 -7.87 10.10 12.92
CA SER A 205 -7.83 11.47 13.46
C SER A 205 -6.76 11.72 14.53
N GLU A 206 -6.07 10.68 15.00
CA GLU A 206 -5.03 10.78 16.02
C GLU A 206 -3.60 10.67 15.46
N TYR A 207 -3.42 10.52 14.14
CA TYR A 207 -2.11 10.24 13.53
C TYR A 207 -1.43 11.43 12.84
N PHE A 208 -2.07 12.61 12.78
CA PHE A 208 -1.49 13.84 12.22
C PHE A 208 -1.89 15.09 13.01
#